data_AF-A0AAU7AMR4-F1
#
_entry.id   AF-A0AAU7AMR4-F1
#
_cell.length_a   1.000
_cell.length_b   1.000
_cell.length_c   1.000
_cell.angle_alpha   90.00
_cell.angle_beta   90.00
_cell.angle_gamma   90.00
#
_symmetry.space_group_name_H-M   'P 1'
#
loop_
_entity.id
_entity.type
_entity.pdbx_description
1 polymer ?
#
loop_
_entity_poly.entity_id
_entity_poly.type
_entity_poly.pdbx_seq_one_letter_code
_entity_poly.pdbx_strand_id
1 'polypeptide(L)'
;MIITLPPGYSIPPLLEILEKRTERKILHNTAIHLYKTSSPSTRNGAVDNQVKPNTRNHLIYGQHRCSKGRNARGIITVRHRGGGHKRLYRKIDFRRNQKDISGRIVTIEYDPNRNTSICLIHYGDGEKRYILHPRGARIGDTIVSGTEIPISMGNALPLSAV
;
A
#
# COMPACT_ATOMS: atom_id res chain seq x y z
N MET A 1 11.42 8.87 49.54
CA MET A 1 12.45 9.84 49.09
C MET A 1 11.79 10.75 48.05
N ILE A 2 11.38 11.95 48.46
CA ILE A 2 10.62 12.89 47.61
C ILE A 2 11.65 13.71 46.81
N ILE A 3 11.70 13.52 45.50
CA ILE A 3 12.62 14.24 44.62
C ILE A 3 11.93 15.56 44.23
N THR A 4 12.42 16.69 44.74
CA THR A 4 11.97 18.03 44.36
C THR A 4 12.59 18.42 43.02
N LEU A 5 11.76 18.75 42.03
CA LEU A 5 12.22 19.24 40.72
C LEU A 5 12.47 20.76 40.78
N PRO A 6 13.51 21.29 40.08
CA PRO A 6 13.83 22.71 40.07
C PRO A 6 12.73 23.55 39.39
N PRO A 7 12.45 24.77 39.89
CA PRO A 7 11.40 25.64 39.35
C PRO A 7 11.76 26.11 37.93
N GLY A 8 10.91 25.80 36.94
CA GLY A 8 11.07 26.22 35.55
C GLY A 8 11.07 25.08 34.52
N TYR A 9 11.09 23.81 34.94
CA TYR A 9 10.91 22.66 34.04
C TYR A 9 9.44 22.30 33.91
N SER A 10 8.78 22.68 32.80
CA SER A 10 7.50 22.09 32.42
C SER A 10 7.77 20.65 31.98
N ILE A 11 7.32 19.66 32.75
CA ILE A 11 7.28 18.27 32.29
C ILE A 11 6.34 18.27 31.07
N PRO A 12 6.82 17.96 29.85
CA PRO A 12 5.92 17.87 28.71
C PRO A 12 4.84 16.82 29.06
N PRO A 13 3.55 17.13 28.82
CA PRO A 13 2.48 16.22 29.20
C PRO A 13 2.75 14.86 28.57
N LEU A 14 2.53 13.78 29.32
CA LEU A 14 2.73 12.41 28.84
C LEU A 14 2.05 12.17 27.49
N LEU A 15 0.95 12.88 27.20
CA LEU A 15 0.27 12.93 25.91
C LEU A 15 1.18 13.38 24.77
N GLU A 16 1.97 14.44 24.92
CA GLU A 16 2.83 14.97 23.85
C GLU A 16 4.01 14.03 23.55
N ILE A 17 4.58 13.39 24.59
CA ILE A 17 5.62 12.36 24.42
C ILE A 17 5.03 11.11 23.76
N LEU A 18 3.81 10.70 24.12
CA LEU A 18 3.11 9.57 23.53
C LEU A 18 2.69 9.84 22.08
N GLU A 19 2.24 11.06 21.77
CA GLU A 19 1.86 11.52 20.44
C GLU A 19 3.08 11.58 19.50
N LYS A 20 4.22 12.08 19.97
CA LYS A 20 5.49 11.99 19.22
C LYS A 20 6.01 10.55 19.08
N ARG A 21 5.64 9.63 19.98
CA ARG A 21 5.99 8.19 19.91
C ARG A 21 5.09 7.42 18.93
N THR A 22 3.80 7.78 18.84
CA THR A 22 2.89 7.23 17.83
C THR A 22 3.24 7.78 16.45
N GLU A 23 3.57 9.06 16.33
CA GLU A 23 4.02 9.67 15.06
C GLU A 23 5.31 9.03 14.54
N ARG A 24 6.30 8.74 15.40
CA ARG A 24 7.53 8.00 15.01
C ARG A 24 7.25 6.53 14.64
N LYS A 25 6.19 5.91 15.15
CA LYS A 25 5.74 4.57 14.73
C LYS A 25 4.93 4.59 13.42
N ILE A 26 4.47 5.75 12.97
CA ILE A 26 3.66 5.94 11.75
C ILE A 26 4.50 6.44 10.58
N LEU A 27 5.83 6.58 10.74
CA LEU A 27 6.71 6.59 9.58
C LEU A 27 6.65 5.21 8.94
N HIS A 28 6.12 5.15 7.71
CA HIS A 28 6.12 3.96 6.87
C HIS A 28 7.47 3.24 7.03
N ASN A 29 7.45 2.08 7.68
CA ASN A 29 8.64 1.30 7.96
C ASN A 29 9.06 0.58 6.66
N THR A 30 9.43 1.36 5.64
CA THR A 30 10.09 0.93 4.39
C THR A 30 11.55 0.60 4.67
N ALA A 31 11.78 -0.15 5.75
CA ALA A 31 13.11 -0.59 6.15
C ALA A 31 13.37 -1.91 5.43
N ILE A 32 14.38 -1.92 4.55
CA ILE A 32 14.87 -3.14 3.94
C ILE A 32 15.47 -4.00 5.06
N HIS A 33 14.93 -5.20 5.25
CA HIS A 33 15.41 -6.15 6.22
C HIS A 33 16.50 -7.04 5.60
N LEU A 34 17.71 -6.97 6.15
CA LEU A 34 18.82 -7.82 5.74
C LEU A 34 18.72 -9.16 6.48
N TYR A 35 18.86 -10.26 5.74
CA TYR A 35 18.92 -11.57 6.37
C TYR A 35 20.21 -11.77 7.15
N LYS A 36 20.17 -12.66 8.16
CA LYS A 36 21.38 -13.16 8.81
C LYS A 36 22.18 -14.01 7.82
N THR A 37 23.50 -13.91 7.90
CA THR A 37 24.45 -14.63 7.02
C THR A 37 24.65 -16.09 7.47
N SER A 38 23.57 -16.88 7.53
CA SER A 38 23.61 -18.28 7.97
C SER A 38 24.00 -19.27 6.87
N SER A 39 23.68 -18.98 5.61
CA SER A 39 24.05 -19.82 4.46
C SER A 39 24.57 -18.97 3.29
N PRO A 40 25.36 -19.54 2.35
CA PRO A 40 25.92 -18.79 1.21
C PRO A 40 24.87 -18.02 0.40
N SER A 41 23.67 -18.59 0.22
CA SER A 41 22.57 -17.95 -0.53
C SER A 41 21.98 -16.74 0.18
N THR A 42 22.03 -16.72 1.52
CA THR A 42 21.40 -15.68 2.35
C THR A 42 22.33 -14.50 2.66
N ARG A 43 23.63 -14.60 2.37
CA ARG A 43 24.63 -13.58 2.71
C ARG A 43 24.30 -12.20 2.15
N ASN A 44 23.81 -12.15 0.91
CA ASN A 44 23.43 -10.92 0.22
C ASN A 44 21.90 -10.76 0.12
N GLY A 45 21.15 -11.56 0.88
CA GLY A 45 19.69 -11.57 0.81
C GLY A 45 19.10 -10.39 1.58
N ALA A 46 18.17 -9.68 0.91
CA ALA A 46 17.41 -8.60 1.50
C ALA A 46 15.92 -8.77 1.16
N VAL A 47 15.04 -8.43 2.10
CA VAL A 47 13.59 -8.46 1.91
C VAL A 47 12.95 -7.19 2.42
N ASP A 48 11.88 -6.79 1.75
CA ASP A 48 11.00 -5.73 2.25
C ASP A 48 10.03 -6.29 3.28
N ASN A 49 9.60 -5.44 4.22
CA ASN A 49 8.57 -5.77 5.19
C ASN A 49 7.21 -5.87 4.48
N GLN A 50 6.84 -7.07 4.08
CA GLN A 50 5.57 -7.29 3.40
C GLN A 50 4.41 -7.02 4.36
N VAL A 51 3.45 -6.21 3.90
CA VAL A 51 2.18 -6.01 4.60
C VAL A 51 1.45 -7.34 4.68
N LYS A 52 1.00 -7.71 5.90
CA LYS A 52 0.35 -9.00 6.14
C LYS A 52 -0.83 -9.20 5.17
N PRO A 53 -0.94 -10.36 4.50
CA PRO A 53 -2.07 -10.63 3.63
C PRO A 53 -3.34 -10.75 4.48
N ASN A 54 -4.34 -9.91 4.20
CA ASN A 54 -5.67 -10.11 4.77
C ASN A 54 -6.41 -11.17 3.94
N THR A 55 -7.00 -12.18 4.59
CA THR A 55 -7.41 -13.44 3.94
C THR A 55 -8.80 -13.40 3.30
N ARG A 56 -9.41 -12.24 3.11
CA ARG A 56 -10.76 -12.15 2.54
C ARG A 56 -10.82 -10.97 1.59
N ASN A 57 -11.37 -11.18 0.39
CA ASN A 57 -12.31 -10.27 -0.30
C ASN A 57 -12.68 -10.76 -1.72
N HIS A 58 -13.91 -10.44 -2.12
CA HIS A 58 -14.66 -10.74 -3.35
C HIS A 58 -14.15 -10.06 -4.63
N LEU A 59 -12.98 -9.41 -4.59
CA LEU A 59 -12.39 -8.62 -5.70
C LEU A 59 -11.22 -9.35 -6.39
N ILE A 60 -11.10 -10.65 -6.14
CA ILE A 60 -10.10 -11.53 -6.76
C ILE A 60 -10.70 -12.04 -8.07
N TYR A 61 -10.05 -11.74 -9.18
CA TYR A 61 -10.50 -12.11 -10.51
C TYR A 61 -9.56 -13.16 -11.09
N GLY A 62 -10.00 -14.41 -11.13
CA GLY A 62 -9.45 -15.50 -11.95
C GLY A 62 -7.93 -15.74 -11.88
N GLN A 63 -7.48 -16.70 -12.69
CA GLN A 63 -6.06 -16.96 -12.89
C GLN A 63 -5.43 -15.80 -13.68
N HIS A 64 -4.37 -15.20 -13.15
CA HIS A 64 -3.54 -14.27 -13.94
C HIS A 64 -3.06 -15.02 -15.19
N ARG A 65 -3.53 -14.59 -16.38
CA ARG A 65 -3.17 -15.19 -17.68
C ARG A 65 -1.72 -14.86 -18.01
N CYS A 66 -0.79 -15.59 -17.39
CA CYS A 66 0.61 -15.55 -17.76
C CYS A 66 0.85 -16.53 -18.90
N SER A 67 1.06 -16.03 -20.11
CA SER A 67 1.35 -16.85 -21.29
C SER A 67 2.73 -17.52 -21.25
N LYS A 68 3.49 -17.34 -20.16
CA LYS A 68 4.85 -17.88 -19.95
C LYS A 68 5.79 -17.56 -21.13
N GLY A 69 5.64 -16.37 -21.72
CA GLY A 69 6.46 -15.92 -22.84
C GLY A 69 6.07 -16.45 -24.22
N ARG A 70 4.93 -17.15 -24.34
CA ARG A 70 4.40 -17.66 -25.61
C ARG A 70 3.27 -16.78 -26.15
N ASN A 71 3.12 -16.73 -27.47
CA ASN A 71 1.98 -16.09 -28.12
C ASN A 71 0.80 -17.07 -28.34
N ALA A 72 -0.27 -16.61 -28.98
CA ALA A 72 -1.46 -17.43 -29.29
C ALA A 72 -1.16 -18.66 -30.17
N ARG A 73 -0.06 -18.63 -30.96
CA ARG A 73 0.41 -19.77 -31.77
C ARG A 73 1.30 -20.75 -30.99
N GLY A 74 1.54 -20.49 -29.70
CA GLY A 74 2.44 -21.30 -28.86
C GLY A 74 3.93 -21.02 -29.07
N ILE A 75 4.29 -20.04 -29.90
CA ILE A 75 5.68 -19.68 -30.21
C ILE A 75 6.23 -18.80 -29.08
N ILE A 76 7.45 -19.08 -28.62
CA ILE A 76 8.17 -18.25 -27.65
C ILE A 76 8.51 -16.91 -28.30
N THR A 77 7.83 -15.85 -27.89
CA THR A 77 8.13 -14.48 -28.31
C THR A 77 8.98 -13.74 -27.28
N VAL A 78 8.89 -14.13 -26.00
CA VAL A 78 9.67 -13.55 -24.91
C VAL A 78 10.41 -14.66 -24.17
N ARG A 79 11.75 -14.58 -24.17
CA ARG A 79 12.64 -15.53 -23.47
C ARG A 79 12.69 -15.26 -21.96
N HIS A 80 13.23 -16.22 -21.20
CA HIS A 80 13.41 -16.14 -19.74
C HIS A 80 12.11 -15.90 -18.94
N ARG A 81 10.97 -16.36 -19.46
CA ARG A 81 9.67 -16.30 -18.77
C ARG A 81 9.11 -17.71 -18.62
N GLY A 82 8.75 -18.10 -17.39
CA GLY A 82 8.23 -19.43 -17.06
C GLY A 82 8.54 -19.82 -15.60
N GLY A 83 7.89 -20.87 -15.09
CA GLY A 83 8.25 -21.49 -13.79
C GLY A 83 7.92 -20.72 -12.51
N GLY A 84 7.32 -19.52 -12.58
CA GLY A 84 6.96 -18.73 -11.40
C GLY A 84 5.77 -19.29 -10.61
N HIS A 85 5.67 -18.92 -9.32
CA HIS A 85 4.54 -19.26 -8.44
C HIS A 85 3.20 -18.77 -8.99
N LYS A 86 2.11 -19.53 -8.77
CA LYS A 86 0.75 -19.19 -9.22
C LYS A 86 0.28 -17.89 -8.54
N ARG A 87 -0.34 -17.00 -9.31
CA ARG A 87 -0.82 -15.70 -8.84
C ARG A 87 -2.27 -15.49 -9.26
N LEU A 88 -3.04 -14.86 -8.39
CA LEU A 88 -4.41 -14.43 -8.67
C LEU A 88 -4.39 -12.95 -9.04
N TYR A 89 -5.19 -12.55 -10.02
CA TYR A 89 -5.28 -11.16 -10.42
C TYR A 89 -6.27 -10.41 -9.54
N ARG A 90 -5.91 -9.19 -9.15
CA ARG A 90 -6.81 -8.28 -8.42
C ARG A 90 -7.24 -7.15 -9.36
N LYS A 91 -8.55 -6.95 -9.47
CA LYS A 91 -9.13 -5.92 -10.32
C LYS A 91 -8.91 -4.55 -9.67
N ILE A 92 -8.03 -3.74 -10.28
CA ILE A 92 -7.78 -2.35 -9.88
C ILE A 92 -8.67 -1.41 -10.70
N ASP A 93 -9.15 -0.35 -10.05
CA ASP A 93 -9.70 0.82 -10.72
C ASP A 93 -8.57 1.80 -11.10
N PHE A 94 -8.09 1.68 -12.33
CA PHE A 94 -7.14 2.63 -12.91
C PHE A 94 -7.82 3.88 -13.48
N ARG A 95 -9.13 3.81 -13.77
CA ARG A 95 -9.84 4.89 -14.45
C ARG A 95 -10.37 5.94 -13.47
N ARG A 96 -10.58 5.58 -12.21
CA ARG A 96 -11.14 6.46 -11.17
C ARG A 96 -12.47 7.07 -11.60
N ASN A 97 -13.38 6.21 -12.07
CA ASN A 97 -14.66 6.63 -12.67
C ASN A 97 -15.68 7.16 -11.65
N GLN A 98 -15.56 6.80 -10.37
CA GLN A 98 -16.44 7.34 -9.32
C GLN A 98 -16.04 8.78 -9.03
N LYS A 99 -16.73 9.71 -9.71
CA LYS A 99 -16.56 11.14 -9.53
C LYS A 99 -17.40 11.64 -8.37
N ASP A 100 -16.85 12.57 -7.61
CA ASP A 100 -17.48 13.33 -6.52
C ASP A 100 -18.03 12.46 -5.37
N ILE A 101 -17.61 11.20 -5.30
CA ILE A 101 -17.93 10.27 -4.22
C ILE A 101 -16.69 10.06 -3.37
N SER A 102 -16.80 10.36 -2.08
CA SER A 102 -15.73 10.10 -1.12
C SER A 102 -15.61 8.62 -0.80
N GLY A 103 -14.39 8.10 -0.77
CA GLY A 103 -14.09 6.76 -0.32
C GLY A 103 -13.00 6.74 0.74
N ARG A 104 -13.12 5.85 1.73
CA ARG A 104 -12.14 5.68 2.80
C ARG A 104 -11.21 4.50 2.53
N ILE A 105 -9.92 4.67 2.82
CA ILE A 105 -8.94 3.59 2.77
C ILE A 105 -9.16 2.66 3.96
N VAL A 106 -9.46 1.40 3.68
CA VAL A 106 -9.72 0.39 4.73
C VAL A 106 -8.50 -0.47 5.00
N THR A 107 -7.82 -0.91 3.94
CA THR A 107 -6.62 -1.74 4.05
C THR A 107 -5.59 -1.35 3.01
N ILE A 108 -4.32 -1.63 3.34
CA ILE A 108 -3.20 -1.60 2.40
C ILE A 108 -2.72 -3.05 2.29
N GLU A 109 -2.52 -3.55 1.07
CA GLU A 109 -2.23 -4.96 0.82
C GLU A 109 -1.11 -5.13 -0.21
N TYR A 110 -0.31 -6.18 -0.03
CA TYR A 110 0.68 -6.61 -1.03
C TYR A 110 -0.02 -7.30 -2.22
N ASP A 111 0.29 -6.90 -3.45
CA ASP A 111 -0.19 -7.57 -4.67
C ASP A 111 0.96 -8.22 -5.47
N PRO A 112 0.87 -9.53 -5.80
CA PRO A 112 1.97 -10.23 -6.48
C PRO A 112 2.09 -9.92 -7.98
N ASN A 113 1.17 -9.16 -8.58
CA ASN A 113 1.17 -8.86 -10.01
C ASN A 113 1.88 -7.54 -10.33
N ARG A 114 2.33 -6.80 -9.32
CA ARG A 114 3.01 -5.50 -9.46
C ARG A 114 3.93 -5.23 -8.27
N ASN A 115 4.72 -4.18 -8.35
CA ASN A 115 5.64 -3.81 -7.27
C ASN A 115 4.93 -2.98 -6.19
N THR A 116 4.02 -2.10 -6.58
CA THR A 116 3.32 -1.19 -5.66
C THR A 116 2.24 -1.92 -4.86
N SER A 117 2.14 -1.62 -3.56
CA SER A 117 1.01 -2.02 -2.72
C SER A 117 -0.31 -1.45 -3.26
N ILE A 118 -1.42 -2.08 -2.90
CA ILE A 118 -2.75 -1.62 -3.26
C ILE A 118 -3.54 -1.22 -2.01
N CYS A 119 -4.46 -0.28 -2.18
CA CYS A 119 -5.40 0.09 -1.13
C CYS A 119 -6.79 -0.41 -1.48
N LEU A 120 -7.49 -0.99 -0.50
CA LEU A 120 -8.93 -1.21 -0.59
C LEU A 120 -9.65 0.07 -0.17
N ILE A 121 -10.50 0.57 -1.05
CA ILE A 121 -11.38 1.71 -0.77
C ILE A 121 -12.81 1.20 -0.57
N HIS A 122 -13.47 1.73 0.46
CA HIS A 122 -14.92 1.68 0.59
C HIS A 122 -15.49 3.06 0.25
N TYR A 123 -16.27 3.14 -0.82
CA TYR A 123 -16.95 4.36 -1.23
C TYR A 123 -18.26 4.56 -0.46
N GLY A 124 -18.75 5.79 -0.42
CA GLY A 124 -20.01 6.14 0.25
C GLY A 124 -21.24 5.46 -0.34
N ASP A 125 -21.19 5.03 -1.61
CA ASP A 125 -22.22 4.25 -2.30
C ASP A 125 -22.22 2.75 -1.92
N GLY A 126 -21.26 2.32 -1.08
CA GLY A 126 -21.08 0.93 -0.67
C GLY A 126 -20.22 0.10 -1.62
N GLU A 127 -19.76 0.66 -2.75
CA GLU A 127 -18.85 -0.03 -3.63
C GLU A 127 -17.45 -0.16 -3.03
N LYS A 128 -16.79 -1.26 -3.37
CA LYS A 128 -15.43 -1.56 -2.93
C LYS A 128 -14.53 -1.69 -4.14
N ARG A 129 -13.43 -0.94 -4.17
CA ARG A 129 -12.47 -0.98 -5.27
C ARG A 129 -11.05 -0.98 -4.76
N TYR A 130 -10.16 -1.65 -5.50
CA TYR A 130 -8.73 -1.51 -5.28
C TYR A 130 -8.18 -0.34 -6.09
N ILE A 131 -7.29 0.43 -5.48
CA ILE A 131 -6.47 1.44 -6.15
C ILE A 131 -5.00 1.16 -5.89
N LEU A 132 -4.11 1.81 -6.64
CA LEU A 132 -2.69 1.84 -6.27
C LEU A 132 -2.51 2.66 -4.99
N HIS A 133 -1.68 2.16 -4.07
CA HIS A 133 -1.36 2.87 -2.84
C HIS A 133 -0.52 4.11 -3.14
N PRO A 134 -1.04 5.33 -2.90
CA PRO A 134 -0.25 6.54 -3.04
C PRO A 134 0.68 6.67 -1.83
N ARG A 135 1.89 7.20 -2.06
CA ARG A 135 2.87 7.38 -1.01
C ARG A 135 2.32 8.29 0.09
N GLY A 136 2.44 7.89 1.35
CA GLY A 136 2.03 8.71 2.49
C GLY A 136 0.54 8.65 2.85
N ALA A 137 -0.29 7.98 2.05
CA ALA A 137 -1.66 7.71 2.47
C ALA A 137 -1.68 6.63 3.57
N ARG A 138 -2.57 6.80 4.53
CA ARG A 138 -2.74 5.91 5.68
C ARG A 138 -4.12 5.28 5.67
N ILE A 139 -4.25 4.20 6.44
CA ILE A 139 -5.56 3.58 6.66
C ILE A 139 -6.45 4.61 7.38
N GLY A 140 -7.67 4.79 6.88
CA GLY A 140 -8.64 5.79 7.35
C GLY A 140 -8.70 7.07 6.54
N ASP A 141 -7.69 7.36 5.71
CA ASP A 141 -7.69 8.57 4.88
C ASP A 141 -8.83 8.54 3.85
N THR A 142 -9.35 9.72 3.53
CA THR A 142 -10.43 9.89 2.54
C THR A 142 -9.84 10.27 1.20
N ILE A 143 -10.28 9.58 0.14
CA ILE A 143 -9.91 9.82 -1.25
C ILE A 143 -11.16 10.22 -2.01
N VAL A 144 -11.03 11.23 -2.86
CA VAL A 144 -12.09 11.69 -3.76
C VAL A 144 -11.51 11.83 -5.17
N SER A 145 -12.33 11.65 -6.19
CA SER A 145 -11.96 11.84 -7.61
C SER A 145 -12.97 12.76 -8.27
N GLY A 146 -12.55 13.69 -9.13
CA GLY A 146 -13.43 14.77 -9.61
C GLY A 146 -12.66 16.03 -10.03
N THR A 147 -13.38 17.07 -10.44
CA THR A 147 -12.79 18.27 -11.05
C THR A 147 -12.46 19.36 -10.04
N GLU A 148 -13.32 19.57 -9.04
CA GLU A 148 -13.22 20.65 -8.05
C GLU A 148 -12.83 20.09 -6.67
N ILE A 149 -11.67 19.44 -6.60
CA ILE A 149 -11.23 18.72 -5.39
C ILE A 149 -9.89 19.29 -4.91
N PRO A 150 -9.64 19.34 -3.59
CA PRO A 150 -8.33 19.74 -3.09
C PRO A 150 -7.22 18.80 -3.60
N ILE A 151 -6.09 19.39 -4.00
CA ILE A 151 -4.87 18.66 -4.34
C ILE A 151 -4.31 18.05 -3.06
N SER A 152 -4.63 16.77 -2.86
CA SER A 152 -4.21 15.98 -1.70
C SER A 152 -3.80 14.57 -2.14
N MET A 153 -3.02 13.90 -1.30
CA MET A 153 -2.45 12.60 -1.60
C MET A 153 -3.55 11.56 -1.83
N GLY A 154 -3.57 10.98 -3.03
CA GLY A 154 -4.51 9.94 -3.42
C GLY A 154 -5.75 10.43 -4.16
N ASN A 155 -6.04 11.74 -4.14
CA ASN A 155 -7.10 12.34 -4.95
C ASN A 155 -6.74 12.29 -6.44
N ALA A 156 -7.76 12.19 -7.29
CA ALA A 156 -7.58 12.15 -8.73
C ALA A 156 -8.36 13.29 -9.39
N LEU A 157 -7.62 14.12 -10.13
CA LEU A 157 -8.13 15.28 -10.86
C LEU A 157 -7.72 15.18 -12.34
N PRO A 158 -8.45 15.83 -13.26
CA PRO A 158 -7.98 16.00 -14.62
C PRO A 158 -6.68 16.84 -14.62
N LEU A 159 -5.76 16.52 -15.51
CA LEU A 159 -4.45 17.21 -15.60
C LEU A 159 -4.57 18.72 -15.87
N SER A 160 -5.71 19.18 -16.40
CA SER A 160 -5.98 20.60 -16.61
C SER A 160 -6.25 21.38 -15.32
N ALA A 161 -6.56 20.69 -14.22
CA ALA A 161 -6.95 21.27 -12.93
C ALA A 161 -5.88 21.07 -11.83
N VAL A 162 -4.70 20.55 -12.19
CA VAL A 162 -3.56 20.32 -11.29
C VAL A 162 -2.55 21.45 -11.42
#